data_AF-A0A165NL56-F1
#
_entry.id   AF-A0A165NL56-F1
#
_cell.length_a   1.000
_cell.length_b   1.000
_cell.length_c   1.000
_cell.angle_alpha   90.00
_cell.angle_beta   90.00
_cell.angle_gamma   90.00
#
_symmetry.space_group_name_H-M   'P 1'
#
loop_
_entity.id
_entity.type
_entity.pdbx_description
1 polymer ?
#
loop_
_entity_poly.entity_id
_entity_poly.type
_entity_poly.pdbx_seq_one_letter_code
_entity_poly.pdbx_strand_id
1 'polypeptide(L)'
;MQNNEDFVLGAPKHWTDDEKTKFFAWLMGVGQDDHWNSLRASKNACFRECAEQLFGGKKTMQALKGAYERGFNVFKQIYAFELFSRRMGPITINMNSQADRLKEYEKRLQAARKAGTEVGNINARIVDHWHTIGWYDLFYRRWHGDPISTRPIQRQSTGGPSSAATMGDDDAEVEEQLNSHDFSSGMAHPNADPTQVDRGFSSDPSSSIPVQQSMPFSSNSQYLVPQMAPPINAAPSSSRSTIPELTQLTALTQTVMTTYVHLLQTQAEDAKLKLEYLKRKETRDEEESRQRREAEQRRQERETAEWEHSRHAEKIKQRTALATELLSNPGVDASVKQAAGDYLKRLFMTDQ
;
A
#
# COMPACT_ATOMS: atom_id res chain seq x y z
N MET A 1 21.07 -50.72 -11.97
CA MET A 1 20.87 -49.26 -12.10
C MET A 1 19.58 -49.08 -12.88
N GLN A 2 18.46 -49.08 -12.17
CA GLN A 2 17.13 -48.90 -12.75
C GLN A 2 16.82 -47.40 -12.68
N ASN A 3 16.70 -46.76 -13.85
CA ASN A 3 16.24 -45.38 -13.96
C ASN A 3 14.77 -45.34 -13.52
N ASN A 4 14.53 -44.59 -12.45
CA ASN A 4 13.22 -44.37 -11.85
C ASN A 4 12.50 -43.28 -12.66
N GLU A 5 12.04 -43.63 -13.86
CA GLU A 5 11.22 -42.77 -14.72
C GLU A 5 9.73 -42.91 -14.38
N ASP A 6 9.40 -42.76 -13.10
CA ASP A 6 8.02 -42.78 -12.63
C ASP A 6 7.59 -41.38 -12.18
N PHE A 7 6.43 -40.97 -12.69
CA PHE A 7 5.61 -39.83 -12.28
C PHE A 7 5.95 -38.43 -12.82
N VAL A 8 5.73 -38.24 -14.11
CA VAL A 8 5.25 -36.95 -14.67
C VAL A 8 3.71 -36.96 -14.71
N LEU A 9 3.09 -37.21 -13.55
CA LEU A 9 1.67 -36.89 -13.36
C LEU A 9 1.62 -35.45 -12.85
N GLY A 10 0.99 -34.58 -13.65
CA GLY A 10 1.01 -33.13 -13.50
C GLY A 10 0.91 -32.68 -12.05
N ALA A 11 1.84 -31.79 -11.65
CA ALA A 11 1.89 -31.26 -10.30
C ALA A 11 0.48 -30.79 -9.88
N PRO A 12 0.03 -31.12 -8.65
CA PRO A 12 -1.27 -30.70 -8.17
C PRO A 12 -1.47 -29.20 -8.42
N LYS A 13 -2.58 -28.87 -9.11
CA LYS A 13 -2.92 -27.48 -9.46
C LYS A 13 -3.09 -26.59 -8.22
N HIS A 14 -3.31 -27.21 -7.05
CA HIS A 14 -3.50 -26.52 -5.78
C HIS A 14 -2.24 -26.64 -4.90
N TRP A 15 -1.92 -25.55 -4.21
CA TRP A 15 -0.86 -25.51 -3.21
C TRP A 15 -1.26 -26.31 -1.98
N THR A 16 -0.50 -27.35 -1.68
CA THR A 16 -0.61 -28.09 -0.42
C THR A 16 0.00 -27.27 0.73
N ASP A 17 -0.39 -27.59 1.96
CA ASP A 17 0.14 -26.87 3.12
C ASP A 17 1.62 -27.22 3.38
N ASP A 18 2.07 -28.43 3.01
CA ASP A 18 3.49 -28.80 3.04
C ASP A 18 4.32 -27.96 2.06
N GLU A 19 3.82 -27.75 0.82
CA GLU A 19 4.48 -26.90 -0.16
C GLU A 19 4.56 -25.44 0.31
N LYS A 20 3.47 -24.89 0.86
CA LYS A 20 3.46 -23.53 1.41
C LYS A 20 4.40 -23.41 2.60
N THR A 21 4.42 -24.40 3.49
CA THR A 21 5.30 -24.42 4.66
C THR A 21 6.77 -24.41 4.23
N LYS A 22 7.14 -25.28 3.28
CA LYS A 22 8.49 -25.28 2.69
C LYS A 22 8.82 -23.94 2.06
N PHE A 23 7.89 -23.37 1.29
CA PHE A 23 8.08 -22.08 0.63
C PHE A 23 8.29 -20.93 1.61
N PHE A 24 7.40 -20.77 2.59
CA PHE A 24 7.51 -19.70 3.58
C PHE A 24 8.74 -19.89 4.49
N ALA A 25 9.05 -21.13 4.87
CA ALA A 25 10.25 -21.44 5.66
C ALA A 25 11.55 -21.16 4.89
N TRP A 26 11.62 -21.48 3.60
CA TRP A 26 12.77 -21.12 2.76
C TRP A 26 12.94 -19.60 2.66
N LEU A 27 11.83 -18.86 2.53
CA LEU A 27 11.84 -17.41 2.30
C LEU A 27 12.13 -16.60 3.57
N MET A 28 11.64 -17.06 4.72
CA MET A 28 11.54 -16.26 5.95
C MET A 28 11.91 -17.05 7.23
N GLY A 29 12.35 -18.29 7.07
CA GLY A 29 12.76 -19.17 8.18
C GLY A 29 13.89 -18.59 9.01
N VAL A 30 14.13 -19.19 10.17
CA VAL A 30 15.28 -18.82 11.02
C VAL A 30 16.58 -19.05 10.25
N GLY A 31 17.47 -18.07 10.21
CA GLY A 31 18.75 -18.14 9.48
C GLY A 31 18.66 -17.89 7.98
N GLN A 32 17.46 -17.64 7.42
CA GLN A 32 17.25 -17.34 6.00
C GLN A 32 17.18 -15.82 5.75
N ASP A 33 18.11 -15.07 6.36
CA ASP A 33 18.12 -13.61 6.26
C ASP A 33 18.48 -13.14 4.84
N ASP A 34 19.35 -13.88 4.15
CA ASP A 34 19.77 -13.59 2.79
C ASP A 34 18.58 -13.71 1.81
N HIS A 35 17.79 -14.78 1.89
CA HIS A 35 16.59 -14.92 1.05
C HIS A 35 15.56 -13.83 1.34
N TRP A 36 15.38 -13.46 2.60
CA TRP A 36 14.49 -12.35 2.98
C TRP A 36 14.97 -11.00 2.43
N ASN A 37 16.28 -10.75 2.48
CA ASN A 37 16.89 -9.55 1.92
C ASN A 37 16.76 -9.53 0.40
N SER A 38 17.04 -10.65 -0.28
CA SER A 38 16.84 -10.81 -1.72
C SER A 38 15.38 -10.59 -2.13
N LEU A 39 14.41 -11.08 -1.36
CA LEU A 39 12.99 -10.83 -1.61
C LEU A 39 12.66 -9.33 -1.59
N ARG A 40 13.27 -8.57 -0.67
CA ARG A 40 13.04 -7.12 -0.57
C ARG A 40 13.77 -6.34 -1.67
N ALA A 41 14.96 -6.77 -2.06
CA ALA A 41 15.76 -6.13 -3.09
C ALA A 41 15.24 -6.40 -4.50
N SER A 42 15.00 -7.67 -4.85
CA SER A 42 14.52 -8.10 -6.16
C SER A 42 13.59 -9.32 -6.03
N LYS A 43 12.28 -9.06 -5.89
CA LYS A 43 11.26 -10.12 -5.73
C LYS A 43 11.30 -11.15 -6.84
N ASN A 44 11.41 -10.73 -8.10
CA ASN A 44 11.34 -11.63 -9.25
C ASN A 44 12.55 -12.58 -9.31
N ALA A 45 13.76 -12.07 -9.02
CA ALA A 45 14.96 -12.89 -8.97
C ALA A 45 14.89 -13.91 -7.81
N CYS A 46 14.51 -13.46 -6.62
CA CYS A 46 14.33 -14.31 -5.44
C CYS A 46 13.31 -15.45 -5.69
N PHE A 47 12.18 -15.15 -6.33
CA PHE A 47 11.18 -16.18 -6.64
C PHE A 47 11.62 -17.12 -7.77
N ARG A 48 12.46 -16.68 -8.71
CA ARG A 48 13.04 -17.55 -9.73
C ARG A 48 14.00 -18.57 -9.09
N GLU A 49 14.90 -18.08 -8.24
CA GLU A 49 15.81 -18.92 -7.46
C GLU A 49 15.04 -19.91 -6.57
N CYS A 50 14.00 -19.45 -5.88
CA CYS A 50 13.17 -20.32 -5.04
C CYS A 50 12.49 -21.43 -5.85
N ALA A 51 11.96 -21.10 -7.04
CA ALA A 51 11.30 -22.06 -7.91
C ALA A 51 12.26 -23.18 -8.35
N GLU A 52 13.50 -22.83 -8.67
CA GLU A 52 14.56 -23.78 -9.04
C GLU A 52 15.01 -24.62 -7.84
N GLN A 53 15.41 -24.00 -6.74
CA GLN A 53 15.98 -24.69 -5.59
C GLN A 53 14.98 -25.56 -4.85
N LEU A 54 13.76 -25.05 -4.61
CA LEU A 54 12.80 -25.70 -3.72
C LEU A 54 11.87 -26.67 -4.46
N PHE A 55 11.54 -26.35 -5.72
CA PHE A 55 10.54 -27.09 -6.49
C PHE A 55 11.10 -27.71 -7.78
N GLY A 56 12.39 -27.53 -8.09
CA GLY A 56 12.99 -28.05 -9.32
C GLY A 56 12.28 -27.55 -10.58
N GLY A 57 11.79 -26.31 -10.56
CA GLY A 57 11.02 -25.71 -11.66
C GLY A 57 9.55 -26.15 -11.76
N LYS A 58 9.07 -27.07 -10.91
CA LYS A 58 7.67 -27.56 -10.96
C LYS A 58 6.62 -26.49 -10.63
N LYS A 59 7.00 -25.46 -9.86
CA LYS A 59 6.16 -24.30 -9.56
C LYS A 59 6.82 -23.08 -10.19
N THR A 60 6.11 -22.37 -11.05
CA THR A 60 6.65 -21.20 -11.75
C THR A 60 6.84 -20.01 -10.80
N MET A 61 7.77 -19.11 -11.13
CA MET A 61 7.99 -17.85 -10.40
C MET A 61 6.68 -17.09 -10.15
N GLN A 62 5.80 -17.01 -11.15
CA GLN A 62 4.51 -16.34 -11.04
C GLN A 62 3.56 -17.05 -10.07
N ALA A 63 3.59 -18.38 -10.00
CA ALA A 63 2.81 -19.15 -9.03
C ALA A 63 3.29 -18.90 -7.60
N LEU A 64 4.61 -18.82 -7.38
CA LEU A 64 5.22 -18.48 -6.09
C LEU A 64 4.85 -17.06 -5.66
N LYS A 65 4.98 -16.09 -6.58
CA LYS A 65 4.58 -14.69 -6.35
C LYS A 65 3.12 -14.60 -5.91
N GLY A 66 2.21 -15.22 -6.65
CA GLY A 66 0.78 -15.22 -6.31
C GLY A 66 0.47 -15.98 -5.01
N ALA A 67 1.22 -17.03 -4.68
CA ALA A 67 1.09 -17.73 -3.39
C ALA A 67 1.54 -16.84 -2.22
N TYR A 68 2.69 -16.16 -2.36
CA TYR A 68 3.20 -15.22 -1.37
C TYR A 68 2.24 -14.05 -1.15
N GLU A 69 1.77 -13.39 -2.20
CA GLU A 69 0.88 -12.22 -2.09
C GLU A 69 -0.45 -12.57 -1.42
N ARG A 70 -1.05 -13.71 -1.79
CA ARG A 70 -2.27 -14.20 -1.10
C ARG A 70 -1.99 -14.54 0.35
N GLY A 71 -0.90 -15.25 0.65
CA GLY A 71 -0.50 -15.56 2.02
C GLY A 71 -0.28 -14.29 2.85
N PHE A 72 0.44 -13.33 2.29
CA PHE A 72 0.73 -12.05 2.93
C PHE A 72 -0.54 -11.21 3.19
N ASN A 73 -1.52 -11.23 2.27
CA ASN A 73 -2.81 -10.59 2.50
C ASN A 73 -3.61 -11.26 3.64
N VAL A 74 -3.60 -12.59 3.72
CA VAL A 74 -4.22 -13.32 4.84
C VAL A 74 -3.50 -12.98 6.15
N PHE A 75 -2.17 -12.92 6.16
CA PHE A 75 -1.40 -12.46 7.32
C PHE A 75 -1.83 -11.07 7.79
N LYS A 76 -1.95 -10.08 6.89
CA LYS A 76 -2.41 -8.72 7.25
C LYS A 76 -3.80 -8.73 7.89
N GLN A 77 -4.72 -9.53 7.36
CA GLN A 77 -6.08 -9.67 7.88
C GLN A 77 -6.08 -10.31 9.27
N ILE A 78 -5.31 -11.38 9.48
CA ILE A 78 -5.13 -12.01 10.79
C ILE A 78 -4.45 -11.03 11.76
N TYR A 79 -3.46 -10.27 11.31
CA TYR A 79 -2.77 -9.26 12.13
C TYR A 79 -3.72 -8.14 12.60
N ALA A 80 -4.56 -7.62 11.72
CA ALA A 80 -5.59 -6.65 12.09
C ALA A 80 -6.58 -7.23 13.11
N PHE A 81 -6.98 -8.50 12.91
CA PHE A 81 -7.80 -9.25 13.85
C PHE A 81 -7.13 -9.42 15.22
N GLU A 82 -5.85 -9.77 15.28
CA GLU A 82 -5.07 -9.93 16.51
C GLU A 82 -4.94 -8.60 17.27
N LEU A 83 -4.68 -7.50 16.55
CA LEU A 83 -4.60 -6.17 17.14
C LEU A 83 -5.93 -5.73 17.79
N PHE A 84 -7.04 -6.04 17.13
CA PHE A 84 -8.38 -5.83 17.70
C PHE A 84 -8.64 -6.74 18.91
N SER A 85 -8.32 -8.04 18.77
CA SER A 85 -8.54 -9.05 19.81
C SER A 85 -7.78 -8.75 21.09
N ARG A 86 -6.59 -8.15 21.02
CA ARG A 86 -5.83 -7.67 22.19
C ARG A 86 -6.58 -6.61 22.99
N ARG A 87 -7.39 -5.76 22.34
CA ARG A 87 -8.21 -4.73 23.01
C ARG A 87 -9.40 -5.32 23.76
N MET A 88 -9.89 -6.48 23.33
CA MET A 88 -10.96 -7.22 24.02
C MET A 88 -10.48 -8.01 25.24
N GLY A 89 -9.18 -7.97 25.53
CA GLY A 89 -8.55 -8.72 26.61
C GLY A 89 -7.96 -10.06 26.15
N PRO A 90 -7.11 -10.66 26.99
CA PRO A 90 -6.47 -11.94 26.70
C PRO A 90 -7.52 -13.03 26.44
N ILE A 91 -7.21 -13.97 25.55
CA ILE A 91 -8.07 -15.13 25.34
C ILE A 91 -7.91 -16.03 26.57
N THR A 92 -8.88 -16.00 27.47
CA THR A 92 -8.88 -16.79 28.72
C THR A 92 -9.36 -18.23 28.52
N ILE A 93 -9.68 -18.61 27.29
CA ILE A 93 -10.22 -19.93 26.97
C ILE A 93 -9.10 -20.96 26.94
N ASN A 94 -9.42 -22.13 27.47
CA ASN A 94 -8.56 -23.30 27.41
C ASN A 94 -8.22 -23.64 25.95
N MET A 95 -6.99 -23.29 25.52
CA MET A 95 -6.50 -23.47 24.15
C MET A 95 -6.39 -24.95 23.73
N ASN A 96 -6.64 -25.89 24.64
CA ASN A 96 -6.55 -27.32 24.39
C ASN A 96 -7.77 -27.87 23.63
N SER A 97 -8.92 -27.19 23.66
CA SER A 97 -10.12 -27.60 22.91
C SER A 97 -10.22 -26.84 21.59
N GLN A 98 -10.01 -27.54 20.47
CA GLN A 98 -10.12 -26.93 19.14
C GLN A 98 -11.52 -26.35 18.90
N ALA A 99 -12.57 -27.03 19.36
CA ALA A 99 -13.95 -26.57 19.19
C ALA A 99 -14.21 -25.25 19.91
N ASP A 100 -13.68 -25.08 21.13
CA ASP A 100 -13.87 -23.84 21.91
C ASP A 100 -13.01 -22.70 21.37
N ARG A 101 -11.80 -23.01 20.92
CA ARG A 101 -10.91 -22.06 20.25
C ARG A 101 -11.53 -21.51 18.96
N LEU A 102 -12.12 -22.38 18.14
CA LEU A 102 -12.84 -21.96 16.92
C LEU A 102 -14.08 -21.10 17.23
N LYS A 103 -14.87 -21.45 18.25
CA LYS A 103 -16.03 -20.66 18.67
C LYS A 103 -15.62 -19.25 19.11
N GLU A 104 -14.52 -19.13 19.85
CA GLU A 104 -14.03 -17.82 20.29
C GLU A 104 -13.48 -16.98 19.13
N TYR A 105 -12.69 -17.58 18.23
CA TYR A 105 -12.23 -16.88 17.03
C TYR A 105 -13.42 -16.36 16.20
N GLU A 106 -14.46 -17.16 16.02
CA GLU A 106 -15.67 -16.74 15.31
C GLU A 106 -16.37 -15.57 16.01
N LYS A 107 -16.56 -15.66 17.33
CA LYS A 107 -17.14 -14.58 18.14
C LYS A 107 -16.35 -13.28 18.03
N ARG A 108 -15.02 -13.34 18.14
CA ARG A 108 -14.15 -12.15 18.03
C ARG A 108 -14.10 -11.59 16.63
N LEU A 109 -14.10 -12.44 15.59
CA LEU A 109 -14.17 -11.99 14.19
C LEU A 109 -15.47 -11.24 13.91
N GLN A 110 -16.60 -11.72 14.41
CA GLN A 110 -17.88 -11.02 14.29
C GLN A 110 -17.85 -9.65 15.01
N ALA A 111 -17.28 -9.60 16.21
CA ALA A 111 -17.08 -8.33 16.92
C ALA A 111 -16.17 -7.36 16.16
N ALA A 112 -15.07 -7.86 15.56
CA ALA A 112 -14.14 -7.07 14.77
C ALA A 112 -14.81 -6.47 13.52
N ARG A 113 -15.60 -7.28 12.78
CA ARG A 113 -16.38 -6.81 11.63
C ARG A 113 -17.40 -5.75 12.04
N LYS A 114 -18.12 -5.97 13.15
CA LYS A 114 -19.09 -5.00 13.70
C LYS A 114 -18.43 -3.68 14.12
N ALA A 115 -17.17 -3.73 14.57
CA ALA A 115 -16.37 -2.57 14.93
C ALA A 115 -15.69 -1.89 13.72
N GLY A 116 -15.93 -2.36 12.49
CA GLY A 116 -15.32 -1.80 11.27
C GLY A 116 -13.84 -2.14 11.10
N THR A 117 -13.32 -3.17 11.79
CA THR A 117 -11.95 -3.63 11.58
C THR A 117 -11.84 -4.39 10.27
N GLU A 118 -10.84 -4.08 9.45
CA GLU A 118 -10.59 -4.67 8.13
C GLU A 118 -10.05 -6.11 8.21
N VAL A 119 -10.84 -7.04 8.75
CA VAL A 119 -10.48 -8.47 8.81
C VAL A 119 -10.73 -9.21 7.48
N GLY A 120 -11.41 -8.58 6.51
CA GLY A 120 -11.72 -9.17 5.21
C GLY A 120 -12.57 -10.45 5.31
N ASN A 121 -12.31 -11.40 4.39
CA ASN A 121 -13.07 -12.65 4.26
C ASN A 121 -12.46 -13.84 5.03
N ILE A 122 -11.62 -13.59 6.04
CA ILE A 122 -11.08 -14.68 6.88
C ILE A 122 -12.17 -15.24 7.79
N ASN A 123 -12.04 -16.53 8.11
CA ASN A 123 -12.91 -17.25 9.05
C ASN A 123 -12.07 -17.86 10.18
N ALA A 124 -12.74 -18.33 11.24
CA ALA A 124 -12.09 -18.92 12.41
C ALA A 124 -11.13 -20.07 12.08
N ARG A 125 -11.46 -20.91 11.08
CA ARG A 125 -10.61 -22.05 10.67
C ARG A 125 -9.30 -21.59 10.04
N ILE A 126 -9.34 -20.52 9.23
CA ILE A 126 -8.13 -19.95 8.62
C ILE A 126 -7.21 -19.42 9.71
N VAL A 127 -7.74 -18.66 10.67
CA VAL A 127 -6.97 -18.11 11.80
C VAL A 127 -6.34 -19.24 12.61
N ASP A 128 -7.14 -20.24 12.99
CA ASP A 128 -6.70 -21.42 13.75
C ASP A 128 -5.58 -22.18 13.04
N HIS A 129 -5.77 -22.45 11.75
CA HIS A 129 -4.82 -23.18 10.92
C HIS A 129 -3.49 -22.42 10.77
N TRP A 130 -3.54 -21.11 10.55
CA TRP A 130 -2.34 -20.26 10.44
C TRP A 130 -1.50 -20.23 11.71
N HIS A 131 -2.15 -20.19 12.88
CA HIS A 131 -1.48 -20.28 14.18
C HIS A 131 -0.96 -21.70 14.44
N THR A 132 -1.76 -22.73 14.16
CA THR A 132 -1.39 -24.14 14.39
C THR A 132 -0.18 -24.56 13.56
N ILE A 133 -0.10 -24.14 12.29
CA ILE A 133 1.08 -24.41 11.44
C ILE A 133 2.27 -23.49 11.80
N GLY A 134 2.03 -22.36 12.46
CA GLY A 134 3.06 -21.38 12.81
C GLY A 134 3.42 -20.42 11.67
N TRP A 135 2.61 -20.35 10.60
CA TRP A 135 2.81 -19.34 9.56
C TRP A 135 2.60 -17.93 10.08
N TYR A 136 1.65 -17.72 11.00
CA TYR A 136 1.43 -16.41 11.59
C TYR A 136 2.68 -15.89 12.30
N ASP A 137 3.29 -16.71 13.16
CA ASP A 137 4.50 -16.34 13.90
C ASP A 137 5.68 -16.08 12.97
N LEU A 138 5.82 -16.88 11.92
CA LEU A 138 6.87 -16.72 10.91
C LEU A 138 6.78 -15.35 10.23
N PHE A 139 5.59 -14.98 9.73
CA PHE A 139 5.36 -13.68 9.12
C PHE A 139 5.45 -12.54 10.14
N TYR A 140 4.86 -12.70 11.33
CA TYR A 140 4.87 -11.68 12.37
C TYR A 140 6.29 -11.33 12.80
N ARG A 141 7.14 -12.33 13.06
CA ARG A 141 8.52 -12.14 13.45
C ARG A 141 9.33 -11.44 12.36
N ARG A 142 9.13 -11.74 11.09
CA ARG A 142 9.84 -11.03 10.00
C ARG A 142 9.31 -9.63 9.76
N TRP A 143 8.00 -9.43 9.92
CA TRP A 143 7.35 -8.14 9.73
C TRP A 143 7.68 -7.14 10.86
N HIS A 144 7.89 -7.61 12.09
CA HIS A 144 8.14 -6.76 13.27
C HIS A 144 9.52 -6.93 13.92
N GLY A 145 10.22 -8.03 13.68
CA GLY A 145 11.35 -8.49 14.49
C GLY A 145 12.72 -8.18 13.92
N ASP A 146 12.84 -7.32 12.91
CA ASP A 146 14.14 -6.87 12.42
C ASP A 146 14.43 -5.41 12.85
N PRO A 147 14.97 -5.19 14.07
CA PRO A 147 15.34 -3.87 14.55
C PRO A 147 16.43 -3.19 13.71
N ILE A 148 17.06 -3.89 12.76
CA ILE A 148 17.98 -3.32 11.77
C ILE A 148 17.20 -2.75 10.57
N SER A 149 16.08 -3.36 10.17
CA SER A 149 15.25 -2.88 9.05
C SER A 149 14.29 -1.74 9.41
N THR A 150 13.96 -1.54 10.69
CA THR A 150 13.06 -0.46 11.14
C THR A 150 13.79 0.76 11.68
N ARG A 151 15.13 0.76 11.74
CA ARG A 151 15.85 2.01 11.90
C ARG A 151 15.64 2.78 10.59
N PRO A 152 15.11 4.02 10.62
CA PRO A 152 15.15 4.86 9.44
C PRO A 152 16.60 4.87 8.99
N ILE A 153 16.85 4.48 7.75
CA ILE A 153 18.17 4.63 7.12
C ILE A 153 18.44 6.12 7.20
N GLN A 154 19.14 6.50 8.27
CA GLN A 154 19.74 7.80 8.44
C GLN A 154 20.82 7.78 7.38
N ARG A 155 20.43 8.14 6.15
CA ARG A 155 21.36 8.36 5.05
C ARG A 155 22.44 9.23 5.65
N GLN A 156 23.62 8.65 5.86
CA GLN A 156 24.79 9.43 6.20
C GLN A 156 24.88 10.45 5.08
N SER A 157 24.57 11.69 5.47
CA SER A 157 24.73 12.85 4.63
C SER A 157 26.23 12.98 4.43
N THR A 158 26.75 12.30 3.41
CA THR A 158 28.12 12.47 2.95
C THR A 158 28.20 13.85 2.30
N GLY A 159 28.29 14.87 3.16
CA GLY A 159 28.69 16.22 2.76
C GLY A 159 30.18 16.19 2.45
N GLY A 160 30.51 15.95 1.18
CA GLY A 160 31.87 16.05 0.67
C GLY A 160 31.83 16.43 -0.82
N PRO A 161 32.39 17.59 -1.22
CA PRO A 161 32.53 17.96 -2.62
C PRO A 161 33.84 17.39 -3.16
N SER A 162 33.78 16.56 -4.21
CA SER A 162 34.93 16.30 -5.10
C SER A 162 34.47 15.72 -6.44
N SER A 163 34.53 16.60 -7.44
CA SER A 163 35.19 16.43 -8.74
C SER A 163 35.11 15.10 -9.51
N ALA A 164 34.46 15.21 -10.68
CA ALA A 164 34.93 14.84 -12.01
C ALA A 164 35.34 13.39 -12.35
N ALA A 165 34.72 12.93 -13.45
CA ALA A 165 35.10 11.90 -14.41
C ALA A 165 35.04 10.43 -13.93
N THR A 166 34.29 9.60 -14.66
CA THR A 166 34.82 8.58 -15.60
C THR A 166 33.65 7.86 -16.29
N MET A 167 33.96 7.30 -17.44
CA MET A 167 33.13 6.91 -18.58
C MET A 167 32.20 5.71 -18.38
N GLY A 168 31.15 5.70 -19.20
CA GLY A 168 30.73 4.59 -20.06
C GLY A 168 30.52 3.22 -19.42
N ASP A 169 29.25 2.82 -19.33
CA ASP A 169 28.85 1.45 -19.66
C ASP A 169 27.41 1.47 -20.18
N ASP A 170 27.30 1.32 -21.50
CA ASP A 170 26.09 0.94 -22.22
C ASP A 170 25.89 -0.56 -21.93
N ASP A 171 24.98 -0.91 -21.02
CA ASP A 171 24.45 -2.28 -20.98
C ASP A 171 22.94 -2.25 -21.24
N ALA A 172 22.60 -2.91 -22.33
CA ALA A 172 21.33 -2.84 -23.01
C ALA A 172 20.34 -3.82 -22.37
N GLU A 173 19.32 -3.30 -21.68
CA GLU A 173 18.09 -4.07 -21.43
C GLU A 173 17.21 -4.04 -22.69
N VAL A 174 17.64 -4.80 -23.69
CA VAL A 174 16.77 -5.37 -24.72
C VAL A 174 16.41 -6.78 -24.24
N GLU A 175 15.26 -6.93 -23.59
CA GLU A 175 14.40 -8.13 -23.63
C GLU A 175 13.26 -8.03 -22.61
N GLU A 176 12.08 -7.54 -23.03
CA GLU A 176 10.78 -8.14 -22.63
C GLU A 176 9.65 -7.62 -23.52
N GLN A 177 9.76 -7.87 -24.83
CA GLN A 177 8.69 -7.62 -25.79
C GLN A 177 8.34 -8.92 -26.53
N LEU A 178 8.16 -10.02 -25.79
CA LEU A 178 7.81 -11.33 -26.36
C LEU A 178 7.06 -12.20 -25.32
N ASN A 179 5.91 -11.71 -24.81
CA ASN A 179 4.83 -12.61 -24.38
C ASN A 179 3.46 -11.94 -24.15
N SER A 180 3.08 -11.01 -25.03
CA SER A 180 1.65 -10.65 -25.17
C SER A 180 0.98 -11.64 -26.13
N HIS A 181 0.93 -12.92 -25.74
CA HIS A 181 0.02 -13.87 -26.37
C HIS A 181 -1.31 -13.83 -25.62
N ASP A 182 -2.17 -13.02 -26.21
CA ASP A 182 -3.60 -12.90 -25.97
C ASP A 182 -4.27 -14.29 -25.99
N PHE A 183 -4.43 -14.92 -24.82
CA PHE A 183 -5.35 -16.05 -24.66
C PHE A 183 -6.75 -15.52 -24.42
N SER A 184 -7.29 -14.95 -25.49
CA SER A 184 -8.72 -14.70 -25.66
C SER A 184 -9.44 -16.04 -25.70
N SER A 185 -10.04 -16.45 -24.57
CA SER A 185 -11.00 -17.55 -24.51
C SER A 185 -12.28 -17.17 -25.26
N GLY A 186 -12.26 -17.35 -26.58
CA GLY A 186 -13.44 -17.35 -27.43
C GLY A 186 -14.10 -18.73 -27.43
N MET A 187 -14.99 -19.00 -26.48
CA MET A 187 -16.04 -20.02 -26.63
C MET A 187 -17.33 -19.30 -27.02
N ALA A 188 -17.60 -19.31 -28.31
CA ALA A 188 -18.87 -18.90 -28.88
C ALA A 188 -19.98 -19.86 -28.42
N HIS A 189 -20.96 -19.34 -27.68
CA HIS A 189 -22.29 -19.96 -27.58
C HIS A 189 -23.22 -19.28 -28.57
N PRO A 190 -23.96 -20.05 -29.40
CA PRO A 190 -24.90 -19.46 -30.36
C PRO A 190 -26.21 -19.05 -29.67
N ASN A 191 -26.77 -17.97 -30.23
CA ASN A 191 -28.09 -17.40 -30.04
C ASN A 191 -29.20 -18.37 -29.60
N ALA A 192 -29.97 -17.95 -28.59
CA ALA A 192 -31.39 -18.26 -28.47
C ALA A 192 -32.16 -17.05 -27.90
N ASP A 193 -33.31 -16.79 -28.52
CA ASP A 193 -34.28 -15.70 -28.37
C ASP A 193 -34.61 -15.19 -26.94
N PRO A 194 -34.93 -13.89 -26.78
CA PRO A 194 -35.63 -13.38 -25.61
C PRO A 194 -37.15 -13.37 -25.84
N THR A 195 -37.86 -14.32 -25.24
CA THR A 195 -39.31 -14.20 -25.06
C THR A 195 -39.63 -13.17 -24.00
N GLN A 196 -40.43 -12.17 -24.42
CA GLN A 196 -41.15 -11.22 -23.60
C GLN A 196 -41.87 -11.88 -22.42
N VAL A 197 -41.69 -11.32 -21.22
CA VAL A 197 -42.77 -11.24 -20.25
C VAL A 197 -42.82 -9.86 -19.62
N ASP A 198 -43.91 -9.22 -19.98
CA ASP A 198 -44.60 -8.08 -19.42
C ASP A 198 -44.65 -8.08 -17.88
N ARG A 199 -44.29 -6.96 -17.25
CA ARG A 199 -44.92 -6.52 -16.00
C ARG A 199 -44.59 -5.05 -15.70
N GLY A 200 -45.60 -4.23 -15.94
CA GLY A 200 -45.59 -2.80 -15.65
C GLY A 200 -45.85 -2.42 -14.20
N PHE A 201 -45.83 -1.09 -14.03
CA PHE A 201 -46.33 -0.26 -12.93
C PHE A 201 -45.60 -0.35 -11.58
N SER A 202 -44.84 0.69 -11.24
CA SER A 202 -45.36 1.67 -10.26
C SER A 202 -44.49 2.93 -10.17
N SER A 203 -45.20 4.05 -10.15
CA SER A 203 -44.78 5.43 -9.97
C SER A 203 -44.29 5.75 -8.55
N ASP A 204 -43.35 6.71 -8.47
CA ASP A 204 -43.04 7.72 -7.42
C ASP A 204 -43.72 7.61 -6.03
N PRO A 205 -43.02 7.97 -4.93
CA PRO A 205 -42.71 9.39 -4.71
C PRO A 205 -41.35 9.72 -4.04
N SER A 206 -40.75 10.81 -4.51
CA SER A 206 -40.22 11.93 -3.71
C SER A 206 -39.97 11.67 -2.21
N SER A 207 -38.70 11.68 -1.79
CA SER A 207 -38.35 11.90 -0.39
C SER A 207 -37.31 13.00 -0.25
N SER A 208 -37.76 14.06 0.41
CA SER A 208 -37.05 15.24 0.88
C SER A 208 -35.94 14.94 1.90
N ILE A 209 -34.84 15.67 1.73
CA ILE A 209 -33.79 16.18 2.64
C ILE A 209 -33.97 15.90 4.16
N PRO A 210 -32.87 15.67 4.92
CA PRO A 210 -32.45 16.76 5.79
C PRO A 210 -30.95 17.10 5.75
N VAL A 211 -30.74 18.41 5.87
CA VAL A 211 -29.50 19.16 6.05
C VAL A 211 -28.72 18.63 7.26
N GLN A 212 -27.43 18.32 7.09
CA GLN A 212 -26.52 18.09 8.22
C GLN A 212 -25.99 19.42 8.76
N GLN A 213 -26.15 19.57 10.07
CA GLN A 213 -25.78 20.69 10.90
C GLN A 213 -24.26 20.88 10.96
N SER A 214 -23.84 22.14 10.78
CA SER A 214 -22.53 22.65 11.17
C SER A 214 -22.44 22.72 12.70
N MET A 215 -21.40 22.12 13.27
CA MET A 215 -21.04 22.26 14.68
C MET A 215 -20.17 23.52 14.86
N PRO A 216 -20.56 24.49 15.70
CA PRO A 216 -19.67 25.56 16.12
C PRO A 216 -18.83 25.06 17.31
N PHE A 217 -17.53 24.89 17.11
CA PHE A 217 -16.60 24.76 18.23
C PHE A 217 -16.42 26.14 18.87
N SER A 218 -17.09 26.35 20.01
CA SER A 218 -16.76 27.42 20.95
C SER A 218 -15.49 27.07 21.73
N SER A 219 -14.35 27.60 21.31
CA SER A 219 -13.17 27.72 22.17
C SER A 219 -13.14 29.11 22.78
N ASN A 220 -13.81 29.24 23.93
CA ASN A 220 -13.83 30.43 24.75
C ASN A 220 -12.59 30.40 25.67
N SER A 221 -11.45 30.92 25.19
CA SER A 221 -10.28 31.18 26.04
C SER A 221 -10.29 32.64 26.44
N GLN A 222 -10.88 32.93 27.60
CA GLN A 222 -10.76 34.22 28.26
C GLN A 222 -9.30 34.42 28.68
N TYR A 223 -8.59 35.30 27.96
CA TYR A 223 -7.32 35.84 28.40
C TYR A 223 -7.57 36.87 29.50
N LEU A 224 -7.36 36.48 30.75
CA LEU A 224 -7.21 37.40 31.88
C LEU A 224 -5.85 38.09 31.73
N VAL A 225 -5.88 39.36 31.33
CA VAL A 225 -4.72 40.27 31.32
C VAL A 225 -4.51 40.78 32.76
N PRO A 226 -3.35 40.55 33.39
CA PRO A 226 -3.03 41.19 34.66
C PRO A 226 -2.67 42.67 34.42
N GLN A 227 -3.49 43.56 34.95
CA GLN A 227 -3.30 45.01 34.94
C GLN A 227 -2.19 45.40 35.93
N MET A 228 -1.06 45.91 35.42
CA MET A 228 0.01 46.47 36.25
C MET A 228 -0.39 47.87 36.74
N ALA A 229 -0.51 48.04 38.06
CA ALA A 229 -0.61 49.34 38.70
C ALA A 229 0.79 49.84 39.14
N PRO A 230 1.09 51.15 39.10
CA PRO A 230 2.36 51.72 39.52
C PRO A 230 2.43 51.89 41.05
N PRO A 231 3.59 51.69 41.70
CA PRO A 231 3.73 51.96 43.12
C PRO A 231 3.94 53.46 43.39
N ILE A 232 3.17 53.99 44.33
CA ILE A 232 3.28 55.35 44.87
C ILE A 232 4.35 55.35 45.96
N ASN A 233 5.30 56.27 45.82
CA ASN A 233 6.33 56.63 46.79
C ASN A 233 5.72 57.09 48.13
N ALA A 234 6.16 56.50 49.25
CA ALA A 234 6.09 57.12 50.57
C ALA A 234 7.29 56.70 51.42
N ALA A 235 7.95 57.71 51.99
CA ALA A 235 9.22 57.65 52.72
C ALA A 235 8.98 57.41 54.25
N PRO A 236 10.00 57.51 55.13
CA PRO A 236 10.41 56.42 56.01
C PRO A 236 9.99 56.61 57.48
N SER A 237 9.69 55.51 58.17
CA SER A 237 9.58 55.50 59.64
C SER A 237 10.49 54.45 60.24
N SER A 238 11.49 54.95 60.96
CA SER A 238 12.45 54.22 61.76
C SER A 238 11.75 53.45 62.88
N SER A 239 11.87 52.12 62.88
CA SER A 239 11.80 51.34 64.10
C SER A 239 12.67 50.09 63.99
N ARG A 240 13.45 49.89 65.04
CA ARG A 240 14.52 48.93 65.20
C ARG A 240 13.95 47.67 65.85
N SER A 241 14.54 46.53 65.50
CA SER A 241 14.50 45.21 66.17
C SER A 241 13.53 44.13 65.64
N THR A 242 14.17 43.01 65.27
CA THR A 242 13.70 41.61 65.15
C THR A 242 12.64 41.26 64.10
N ILE A 243 12.98 41.15 62.80
CA ILE A 243 12.33 40.18 61.89
C ILE A 243 13.28 39.67 60.78
N PRO A 244 14.22 38.75 61.04
CA PRO A 244 14.95 38.05 59.98
C PRO A 244 14.08 37.09 59.12
N GLU A 245 12.87 36.73 59.57
CA GLU A 245 11.97 35.81 58.85
C GLU A 245 11.31 36.42 57.59
N LEU A 246 10.96 37.70 57.59
CA LEU A 246 10.22 38.32 56.47
C LEU A 246 11.09 38.43 55.20
N THR A 247 12.41 38.66 55.38
CA THR A 247 13.37 38.76 54.26
C THR A 247 13.57 37.39 53.60
N GLN A 248 13.59 36.31 54.39
CA GLN A 248 13.67 34.94 53.85
C GLN A 248 12.41 34.56 53.05
N LEU A 249 11.23 34.91 53.55
CA LEU A 249 9.97 34.66 52.83
C LEU A 249 9.92 35.42 51.49
N THR A 250 10.43 36.65 51.46
CA THR A 250 10.47 37.46 50.24
C THR A 250 11.44 36.86 49.20
N ALA A 251 12.62 36.41 49.64
CA ALA A 251 13.60 35.76 48.77
C ALA A 251 13.08 34.41 48.20
N LEU A 252 12.39 33.63 49.03
CA LEU A 252 11.72 32.40 48.59
C LEU A 252 10.68 32.72 47.51
N THR A 253 9.83 33.73 47.75
CA THR A 253 8.76 34.12 46.81
C THR A 253 9.34 34.58 45.48
N GLN A 254 10.40 35.38 45.49
CA GLN A 254 11.09 35.80 44.26
C GLN A 254 11.67 34.61 43.49
N THR A 255 12.32 33.68 44.19
CA THR A 255 12.88 32.46 43.57
C THR A 255 11.78 31.64 42.89
N VAL A 256 10.66 31.45 43.58
CA VAL A 256 9.51 30.71 43.05
C VAL A 256 8.95 31.41 41.80
N MET A 257 8.77 32.73 41.82
CA MET A 257 8.32 33.48 40.63
C MET A 257 9.29 33.32 39.46
N THR A 258 10.61 33.46 39.68
CA THR A 258 11.61 33.28 38.62
C THR A 258 11.57 31.86 38.04
N THR A 259 11.41 30.84 38.87
CA THR A 259 11.28 29.46 38.39
C THR A 259 10.02 29.25 37.55
N TYR A 260 8.89 29.87 37.92
CA TYR A 260 7.67 29.80 37.11
C TYR A 260 7.83 30.51 35.75
N VAL A 261 8.47 31.68 35.72
CA VAL A 261 8.75 32.39 34.46
C VAL A 261 9.64 31.55 33.56
N HIS A 262 10.69 30.94 34.11
CA HIS A 262 11.58 30.08 33.35
C HIS A 262 10.86 28.84 32.79
N LEU A 263 10.04 28.19 33.62
CA LEU A 263 9.23 27.04 33.18
C LEU A 263 8.28 27.40 32.03
N LEU A 264 7.60 28.54 32.12
CA LEU A 264 6.71 29.03 31.06
C LEU A 264 7.46 29.32 29.76
N GLN A 265 8.67 29.90 29.87
CA GLN A 265 9.52 30.16 28.71
C GLN A 265 9.97 28.85 28.03
N THR A 266 10.41 27.87 28.81
CA THR A 266 10.77 26.53 28.28
C THR A 266 9.58 25.85 27.63
N GLN A 267 8.38 25.92 28.22
CA GLN A 267 7.17 25.38 27.60
C GLN A 267 6.82 26.06 26.27
N ALA A 268 7.02 27.37 26.16
CA ALA A 268 6.80 28.10 24.91
C ALA A 268 7.81 27.69 23.82
N GLU A 269 9.07 27.47 24.18
CA GLU A 269 10.10 26.99 23.25
C GLU A 269 9.84 25.55 22.77
N ASP A 270 9.42 24.66 23.67
CA ASP A 270 9.05 23.28 23.32
C ASP A 270 7.82 23.23 22.41
N ALA A 271 6.78 24.03 22.71
CA ALA A 271 5.61 24.17 21.85
C ALA A 271 5.98 24.68 20.44
N LYS A 272 6.91 25.64 20.36
CA LYS A 272 7.42 26.16 19.09
C LYS A 272 8.17 25.09 18.29
N LEU A 273 9.06 24.32 18.93
CA LEU A 273 9.79 23.22 18.30
C LEU A 273 8.85 22.13 17.78
N LYS A 274 7.83 21.77 18.57
CA LYS A 274 6.81 20.80 18.17
C LYS A 274 6.02 21.28 16.96
N LEU A 275 5.69 22.57 16.89
CA LEU A 275 4.98 23.16 15.75
C LEU A 275 5.83 23.18 14.48
N GLU A 276 7.10 23.57 14.58
CA GLU A 276 8.07 23.49 13.47
C GLU A 276 8.23 22.05 12.95
N TYR A 277 8.28 21.07 13.86
CA TYR A 277 8.35 19.66 13.50
C TYR A 277 7.11 19.19 12.73
N LEU A 278 5.91 19.55 13.21
CA LEU A 278 4.66 19.22 12.54
C LEU A 278 4.58 19.86 11.15
N LYS A 279 5.01 21.11 11.01
CA LYS A 279 5.06 21.81 9.72
C LYS A 279 5.99 21.13 8.72
N ARG A 280 7.21 20.73 9.14
CA ARG A 280 8.14 19.97 8.27
C ARG A 280 7.64 18.57 7.92
N LYS A 281 6.84 17.97 8.79
CA LYS A 281 6.18 16.69 8.49
C LYS A 281 5.10 16.90 7.43
N GLU A 282 4.22 17.88 7.62
CA GLU A 282 3.15 18.23 6.68
C GLU A 282 3.70 18.55 5.28
N THR A 283 4.77 19.35 5.18
CA THR A 283 5.41 19.65 3.90
C THR A 283 5.94 18.40 3.18
N ARG A 284 6.46 17.40 3.91
CA ARG A 284 6.92 16.14 3.30
C ARG A 284 5.76 15.29 2.84
N ASP A 285 4.70 15.20 3.63
CA ASP A 285 3.50 14.44 3.30
C ASP A 285 2.78 15.07 2.08
N GLU A 286 2.78 16.41 1.98
CA GLU A 286 2.24 17.16 0.84
C GLU A 286 3.07 16.99 -0.44
N GLU A 287 4.41 16.98 -0.31
CA GLU A 287 5.34 16.69 -1.40
C GLU A 287 5.16 15.27 -1.94
N GLU A 288 5.07 14.27 -1.06
CA GLU A 288 4.82 12.88 -1.46
C GLU A 288 3.45 12.74 -2.14
N SER A 289 2.43 13.41 -1.62
CA SER A 289 1.09 13.46 -2.23
C SER A 289 1.10 14.08 -3.63
N ARG A 290 1.88 15.15 -3.82
CA ARG A 290 2.06 15.78 -5.14
C ARG A 290 2.78 14.85 -6.11
N GLN A 291 3.86 14.20 -5.68
CA GLN A 291 4.60 13.24 -6.51
C GLN A 291 3.73 12.04 -6.92
N ARG A 292 2.86 11.54 -6.03
CA ARG A 292 1.91 10.48 -6.37
C ARG A 292 0.92 10.90 -7.46
N ARG A 293 0.35 12.11 -7.36
CA ARG A 293 -0.56 12.65 -8.38
C ARG A 293 0.14 12.86 -9.72
N GLU A 294 1.36 13.41 -9.72
CA GLU A 294 2.14 13.60 -10.95
C GLU A 294 2.53 12.27 -11.61
N ALA A 295 2.88 11.25 -10.81
CA ALA A 295 3.20 9.93 -11.32
C ALA A 295 1.96 9.23 -11.93
N GLU A 296 0.80 9.37 -11.30
CA GLU A 296 -0.47 8.87 -11.83
C GLU A 296 -0.86 9.59 -13.12
N GLN A 297 -0.68 10.92 -13.18
CA GLN A 297 -0.92 11.71 -14.38
C GLN A 297 -0.03 11.27 -15.55
N ARG A 298 1.29 11.09 -15.32
CA ARG A 298 2.21 10.57 -16.36
C ARG A 298 1.90 9.14 -16.78
N ARG A 299 1.26 8.34 -15.93
CA ARG A 299 0.79 7.01 -16.31
C ARG A 299 -0.44 7.10 -17.20
N GLN A 300 -1.42 7.92 -16.83
CA GLN A 300 -2.62 8.14 -17.64
C GLN A 300 -2.27 8.72 -19.01
N GLU A 301 -1.33 9.67 -19.08
CA GLU A 301 -0.88 10.25 -20.35
C GLU A 301 -0.30 9.20 -21.31
N ARG A 302 0.55 8.29 -20.80
CA ARG A 302 1.07 7.18 -21.59
C ARG A 302 -0.02 6.22 -22.05
N GLU A 303 -0.95 5.86 -21.16
CA GLU A 303 -2.07 4.99 -21.50
C GLU A 303 -2.98 5.62 -22.57
N THR A 304 -3.22 6.94 -22.50
CA THR A 304 -4.00 7.65 -23.52
C THR A 304 -3.26 7.71 -24.86
N ALA A 305 -1.95 7.95 -24.86
CA ALA A 305 -1.15 7.98 -26.08
C ALA A 305 -1.09 6.60 -26.75
N GLU A 306 -0.92 5.54 -25.97
CA GLU A 306 -0.95 4.15 -26.45
C GLU A 306 -2.33 3.78 -27.01
N TRP A 307 -3.42 4.20 -26.35
CA TRP A 307 -4.77 3.98 -26.83
C TRP A 307 -5.05 4.70 -28.15
N GLU A 308 -4.60 5.96 -28.30
CA GLU A 308 -4.74 6.70 -29.54
C GLU A 308 -3.93 6.08 -30.68
N HIS A 309 -2.70 5.65 -30.39
CA HIS A 309 -1.85 4.95 -31.36
C HIS A 309 -2.49 3.63 -31.80
N SER A 310 -2.98 2.81 -30.86
CA SER A 310 -3.67 1.56 -31.14
C SER A 310 -4.92 1.78 -31.99
N ARG A 311 -5.71 2.82 -31.67
CA ARG A 311 -6.90 3.19 -32.44
C ARG A 311 -6.56 3.63 -33.86
N HIS A 312 -5.46 4.36 -34.04
CA HIS A 312 -4.98 4.77 -35.36
C HIS A 312 -4.50 3.57 -36.18
N ALA A 313 -3.73 2.67 -35.56
CA ALA A 313 -3.26 1.43 -36.19
C ALA A 313 -4.43 0.54 -36.65
N GLU A 314 -5.47 0.40 -35.83
CA GLU A 314 -6.67 -0.36 -36.21
C GLU A 314 -7.40 0.26 -37.42
N LYS A 315 -7.54 1.59 -37.46
CA LYS A 315 -8.13 2.28 -38.62
C LYS A 315 -7.31 2.07 -39.89
N ILE A 316 -5.97 2.12 -39.79
CA ILE A 316 -5.10 1.80 -40.92
C ILE A 316 -5.34 0.37 -41.37
N LYS A 317 -5.32 -0.59 -40.44
CA LYS A 317 -5.55 -2.02 -40.73
C LYS A 317 -6.87 -2.25 -41.46
N GLN A 318 -7.97 -1.64 -41.00
CA GLN A 318 -9.27 -1.73 -41.66
C GLN A 318 -9.26 -1.18 -43.10
N ARG A 319 -8.61 -0.02 -43.32
CA ARG A 319 -8.49 0.58 -44.66
C ARG A 319 -7.62 -0.24 -45.59
N THR A 320 -6.50 -0.77 -45.08
CA THR A 320 -5.61 -1.66 -45.83
C THR A 320 -6.33 -2.94 -46.23
N ALA A 321 -7.10 -3.54 -45.32
CA ALA A 321 -7.89 -4.73 -45.61
C ALA A 321 -8.93 -4.45 -46.73
N LEU A 322 -9.66 -3.34 -46.64
CA LEU A 322 -10.63 -2.93 -47.66
C LEU A 322 -9.98 -2.69 -49.03
N ALA A 323 -8.84 -1.99 -49.06
CA ALA A 323 -8.10 -1.75 -50.32
C ALA A 323 -7.62 -3.06 -50.95
N THR A 324 -7.15 -4.01 -50.13
CA THR A 324 -6.73 -5.35 -50.57
C THR A 324 -7.91 -6.13 -51.14
N GLU A 325 -9.08 -6.07 -50.49
CA GLU A 325 -10.32 -6.70 -50.97
C GLU A 325 -10.74 -6.14 -52.34
N LEU A 326 -10.73 -4.81 -52.51
CA LEU A 326 -11.05 -4.15 -53.78
C LEU A 326 -10.15 -4.58 -54.95
N LEU A 327 -8.85 -4.78 -54.67
CA LEU A 327 -7.89 -5.26 -55.67
C LEU A 327 -8.15 -6.72 -56.06
N SER A 328 -8.59 -7.55 -55.11
CA SER A 328 -8.86 -8.97 -55.35
C SER A 328 -10.13 -9.24 -56.16
N ASN A 329 -11.10 -8.32 -56.15
CA ASN A 329 -12.39 -8.51 -56.79
C ASN A 329 -12.34 -8.20 -58.31
N PRO A 330 -12.58 -9.17 -59.20
CA PRO A 330 -12.51 -8.95 -60.65
C PRO A 330 -13.60 -8.00 -61.18
N GLY A 331 -14.74 -7.87 -60.51
CA GLY A 331 -15.87 -7.05 -60.95
C GLY A 331 -15.77 -5.56 -60.60
N VAL A 332 -14.75 -5.14 -59.84
CA VAL A 332 -14.53 -3.72 -59.48
C VAL A 332 -13.87 -2.96 -60.63
N ASP A 333 -14.34 -1.74 -60.88
CA ASP A 333 -13.86 -0.85 -61.95
C ASP A 333 -12.34 -0.57 -61.88
N ALA A 334 -11.71 -0.42 -63.05
CA ALA A 334 -10.27 -0.24 -63.16
C ALA A 334 -9.77 1.04 -62.46
N SER A 335 -10.56 2.12 -62.48
CA SER A 335 -10.22 3.38 -61.80
C SER A 335 -10.18 3.20 -60.27
N VAL A 336 -11.14 2.45 -59.72
CA VAL A 336 -11.20 2.16 -58.28
C VAL A 336 -10.03 1.27 -57.84
N LYS A 337 -9.66 0.29 -58.67
CA LYS A 337 -8.47 -0.55 -58.43
C LYS A 337 -7.18 0.27 -58.43
N GLN A 338 -7.03 1.17 -59.40
CA GLN A 338 -5.88 2.07 -59.46
C GLN A 338 -5.78 2.92 -58.19
N ALA A 339 -6.89 3.52 -57.75
CA ALA A 339 -6.93 4.32 -56.53
C ALA A 339 -6.59 3.51 -55.26
N ALA A 340 -7.07 2.26 -55.16
CA ALA A 340 -6.74 1.36 -54.05
C ALA A 340 -5.24 0.98 -54.05
N GLY A 341 -4.66 0.72 -55.23
CA GLY A 341 -3.23 0.47 -55.39
C GLY A 341 -2.37 1.67 -55.00
N ASP A 342 -2.75 2.87 -55.44
CA ASP A 342 -2.04 4.11 -55.10
C ASP A 342 -2.13 4.43 -53.59
N TYR A 343 -3.26 4.13 -52.95
CA TYR A 343 -3.40 4.26 -51.49
C TYR A 343 -2.43 3.35 -50.74
N LEU A 344 -2.38 2.05 -51.09
CA LEU A 344 -1.45 1.10 -50.46
C LEU A 344 0.00 1.52 -50.68
N LYS A 345 0.35 1.95 -51.90
CA LYS A 345 1.69 2.44 -52.22
C LYS A 345 2.07 3.62 -51.34
N ARG A 346 1.17 4.60 -51.16
CA ARG A 346 1.42 5.76 -50.28
C ARG A 346 1.57 5.33 -48.82
N LEU A 347 0.74 4.39 -48.35
CA LEU A 347 0.82 3.89 -46.98
C LEU A 347 2.20 3.29 -46.68
N PHE A 348 2.71 2.41 -47.54
CA PHE A 348 4.02 1.78 -47.36
C PHE A 348 5.20 2.75 -47.56
N MET A 349 5.03 3.83 -48.32
CA MET A 349 6.04 4.88 -48.43
C MET A 349 6.10 5.80 -47.21
N THR A 350 5.06 5.83 -46.37
CA THR A 350 4.99 6.68 -45.17
C THR A 350 5.49 5.96 -43.92
N ASP A 351 5.64 4.63 -43.98
CA ASP A 351 6.07 3.76 -42.87
C ASP A 351 7.58 3.42 -42.92
N GLN A 352 8.34 4.08 -43.81
CA GLN A 352 9.81 4.13 -43.84
C GLN A 352 10.29 5.45 -43.23
#